data_AF-A0A3L6Q7C2-F1
#
_entry.id   AF-A0A3L6Q7C2-F1
#
_cell.length_a   1.000
_cell.length_b   1.000
_cell.length_c   1.000
_cell.angle_alpha   90.00
_cell.angle_beta   90.00
_cell.angle_gamma   90.00
#
_symmetry.space_group_name_H-M   'P 1'
#
loop_
_entity.id
_entity.type
_entity.pdbx_description
1 polymer ?
#
loop_
_entity_poly.entity_id
_entity_poly.type
_entity_poly.pdbx_seq_one_letter_code
_entity_poly.pdbx_strand_id
1 'polypeptide(L)' 'MQTKPFIRTIELLWQQGHTVHATLEEAEEAMQMIDIFTKFAFERAAVPVSMLQYQLFQVENQE' A
#
# COMPACT_ATOMS: atom_id res chain seq x y z
N MET A 1 5.92 26.76 2.07
CA MET A 1 6.31 25.33 2.16
C MET A 1 7.43 25.08 1.17
N GLN A 2 8.55 24.46 1.57
CA GLN A 2 9.68 24.23 0.67
C GLN A 2 9.52 22.90 -0.09
N THR A 3 9.73 22.94 -1.41
CA THR A 3 9.80 21.74 -2.28
C THR A 3 10.99 20.87 -1.89
N LYS A 4 10.75 19.56 -1.82
CA LYS A 4 11.80 18.54 -1.76
C LYS A 4 11.64 17.67 -3.00
N PRO A 5 12.53 17.76 -4.01
CA PRO A 5 12.38 17.00 -5.26
C PRO A 5 12.07 15.53 -4.99
N PHE A 6 11.09 14.98 -5.71
CA PHE A 6 10.56 13.60 -5.60
C PHE A 6 9.88 13.20 -4.28
N ILE A 7 10.09 13.94 -3.19
CA ILE A 7 9.53 13.60 -1.86
C ILE A 7 8.32 14.47 -1.51
N ARG A 8 8.35 15.75 -1.89
CA ARG A 8 7.25 16.69 -1.66
C ARG A 8 7.28 17.84 -2.67
N THR A 9 6.39 17.74 -3.64
CA THR A 9 6.14 18.73 -4.71
C THR A 9 4.67 19.17 -4.66
N ILE A 10 4.34 20.23 -5.39
CA ILE A 10 2.93 20.67 -5.54
C ILE A 10 2.14 19.81 -6.52
N GLU A 11 2.85 19.12 -7.42
CA GLU A 11 2.31 18.21 -8.42
C GLU A 11 3.21 16.97 -8.45
N LEU A 12 2.61 15.79 -8.55
CA LEU A 12 3.32 14.52 -8.59
C LEU A 12 2.61 13.53 -9.51
N LEU A 13 3.37 12.62 -10.09
CA LEU A 13 2.85 11.49 -10.83
C LEU A 13 2.70 10.31 -9.86
N TRP A 14 1.53 9.68 -9.86
CA TRP A 14 1.23 8.49 -9.07
C TRP A 14 0.25 7.59 -9.81
N GLN A 15 0.19 6.34 -9.37
CA GLN A 15 -0.87 5.41 -9.75
C GLN A 15 -1.89 5.36 -8.61
N GLN A 16 -3.17 5.32 -8.99
CA GLN A 16 -4.30 5.17 -8.07
C GLN A 16 -5.19 4.03 -8.59
N GLY A 17 -5.54 3.10 -7.70
CA GLY A 17 -6.42 1.96 -7.99
C GLY A 17 -7.67 2.02 -7.12
N HIS A 18 -8.83 1.76 -7.71
CA HIS A 18 -10.10 1.65 -7.01
C HIS A 18 -10.82 0.39 -7.44
N THR A 19 -11.15 -0.45 -6.47
CA THR A 19 -11.96 -1.65 -6.65
C THR A 19 -13.17 -1.58 -5.73
N VAL A 20 -14.26 -2.22 -6.13
CA VAL A 20 -15.50 -2.32 -5.35
C VAL A 20 -15.88 -3.78 -5.33
N HIS A 21 -16.12 -4.32 -4.14
CA HIS A 21 -16.35 -5.74 -3.91
C HIS A 21 -17.71 -5.96 -3.24
N ALA A 22 -18.35 -7.09 -3.54
CA ALA A 22 -19.64 -7.43 -2.95
C ALA A 22 -19.49 -8.02 -1.54
N THR A 23 -18.34 -8.63 -1.26
CA THR A 23 -18.04 -9.30 0.01
C THR A 23 -16.69 -8.86 0.58
N LEU A 24 -16.47 -9.11 1.87
CA LEU A 24 -15.21 -8.79 2.55
C LEU A 24 -14.04 -9.67 2.04
N GLU A 25 -14.30 -10.94 1.77
CA GLU A 25 -13.31 -11.90 1.27
C GLU A 25 -12.73 -11.44 -0.08
N GLU A 26 -13.57 -10.96 -0.99
CA GLU A 26 -13.11 -10.38 -2.25
C GLU A 26 -12.28 -9.10 -2.05
N ALA A 27 -12.57 -8.32 -1.00
CA ALA A 27 -11.84 -7.09 -0.69
C ALA A 27 -10.43 -7.33 -0.13
N GLU A 28 -10.08 -8.58 0.23
CA GLU A 28 -8.70 -8.95 0.61
C GLU A 28 -7.69 -8.69 -0.51
N GLU A 29 -8.13 -8.55 -1.77
CA GLU A 29 -7.30 -8.11 -2.90
C GLU A 29 -6.53 -6.80 -2.60
N ALA A 30 -7.11 -5.91 -1.79
CA ALA A 30 -6.45 -4.68 -1.38
C ALA A 30 -5.12 -4.94 -0.63
N MET A 31 -5.04 -6.00 0.15
CA MET A 31 -3.82 -6.38 0.88
C MET A 31 -2.74 -6.91 -0.08
N GLN A 32 -3.13 -7.59 -1.16
CA GLN A 32 -2.20 -8.06 -2.20
C GLN A 32 -1.45 -6.91 -2.87
N MET A 33 -2.04 -5.71 -2.92
CA MET A 33 -1.38 -4.53 -3.48
C MET A 33 -0.15 -4.09 -2.68
N ILE A 34 -0.14 -4.33 -1.35
CA ILE A 34 1.02 -4.02 -0.50
C ILE A 34 2.22 -4.88 -0.90
N ASP A 35 2.00 -6.16 -1.22
CA ASP A 35 3.06 -7.07 -1.68
C ASP A 35 3.60 -6.64 -3.05
N ILE A 36 2.73 -6.18 -3.95
CA ILE A 36 3.14 -5.64 -5.26
C ILE A 36 4.04 -4.42 -5.08
N PHE A 37 3.65 -3.46 -4.24
CA PHE A 37 4.47 -2.26 -3.98
C PHE A 37 5.80 -2.59 -3.31
N THR A 38 5.79 -3.55 -2.38
CA THR A 38 6.99 -4.03 -1.69
C THR A 38 7.96 -4.69 -2.67
N LYS A 39 7.44 -5.58 -3.52
CA LYS A 39 8.21 -6.23 -4.58
C LYS A 39 8.79 -5.21 -5.55
N PHE A 40 8.01 -4.21 -5.96
CA PHE A 40 8.49 -3.15 -6.84
C PHE A 40 9.65 -2.37 -6.19
N ALA A 41 9.48 -1.92 -4.95
CA ALA A 41 10.52 -1.19 -4.22
C ALA A 41 11.83 -2.01 -4.11
N PHE A 42 11.71 -3.30 -3.82
CA PHE A 42 12.86 -4.19 -3.69
C PHE A 42 13.51 -4.54 -5.04
N GLU A 43 12.74 -5.10 -5.98
CA GLU A 43 13.29 -5.64 -7.22
C GLU A 43 13.63 -4.57 -8.27
N ARG A 44 12.88 -3.46 -8.30
CA ARG A 44 13.06 -2.41 -9.32
C ARG A 44 13.86 -1.22 -8.83
N ALA A 45 13.74 -0.88 -7.54
CA ALA A 45 14.45 0.26 -6.97
C ALA A 45 15.60 -0.13 -6.02
N ALA A 46 15.78 -1.42 -5.71
CA ALA A 46 16.78 -1.91 -4.76
C ALA A 46 16.68 -1.26 -3.36
N VAL A 47 15.46 -0.86 -2.97
CA VAL A 47 15.18 -0.24 -1.67
C VAL A 47 14.60 -1.29 -0.73
N PRO A 48 15.27 -1.61 0.41
CA PRO A 48 14.68 -2.47 1.42
C PRO A 48 13.52 -1.75 2.11
N VAL A 49 12.42 -2.47 2.29
CA VAL A 49 11.21 -1.96 2.96
C VAL A 49 10.84 -2.91 4.09
N SER A 50 10.52 -2.34 5.25
CA SER A 50 10.02 -3.09 6.40
C SER A 50 8.51 -3.11 6.37
N MET A 51 7.93 -4.31 6.33
CA MET A 51 6.49 -4.47 6.47
C MET A 51 6.12 -4.33 7.95
N LEU A 52 5.24 -3.39 8.27
CA LEU A 52 4.57 -3.39 9.57
C LEU A 52 3.56 -4.55 9.58
N GLN A 53 3.60 -5.36 10.63
CA GLN A 53 2.75 -6.54 10.74
C GLN A 53 1.31 -6.09 11.03
N TYR A 54 0.47 -5.99 9.99
CA TYR A 54 -0.94 -5.60 10.09
C TYR A 54 -1.85 -6.69 10.71
N GLN A 55 -1.30 -7.80 11.18
CA GLN A 55 -2.07 -8.95 11.71
C GLN A 55 -2.78 -8.70 13.06
N LEU A 56 -2.76 -7.50 13.63
CA LEU A 56 -3.35 -7.23 14.95
C LEU A 56 -4.75 -6.61 14.95
N PHE A 57 -5.36 -6.27 13.81
CA PHE A 57 -6.66 -5.57 13.81
C PHE A 57 -7.86 -6.34 13.26
N GLN A 58 -7.70 -7.58 12.77
CA GLN A 58 -8.80 -8.35 12.18
C GLN A 58 -9.22 -9.61 12.95
N VAL A 59 -8.84 -9.75 14.24
CA VAL A 59 -9.31 -10.88 15.06
C VAL A 59 -10.14 -10.45 16.29
N GLU A 60 -10.13 -9.17 16.69
CA GLU A 60 -10.81 -8.74 17.94
C GLU A 60 -12.16 -8.02 17.76
N ASN A 61 -12.68 -7.87 16.54
CA ASN A 61 -14.04 -7.33 16.34
C ASN A 61 -14.98 -8.34 15.65
N GLN A 62 -15.00 -9.55 16.20
CA GLN A 62 -16.19 -10.41 16.15
C GLN A 62 -16.93 -10.34 17.50
N GLU A 63 -17.49 -9.17 17.79
CA GLU A 63 -18.69 -9.00 18.63
C GLU A 63 -19.68 -8.10 17.90
#